data_AF-A0AAV6IMX5-F1
#
_entry.id   AF-A0AAV6IMX5-F1
#
_cell.length_a   1.000
_cell.length_b   1.000
_cell.length_c   1.000
_cell.angle_alpha   90.00
_cell.angle_beta   90.00
_cell.angle_gamma   90.00
#
_symmetry.space_group_name_H-M   'P 1'
#
loop_
_entity.id
_entity.type
_entity.pdbx_description
1 polymer ?
#
loop_
_entity_poly.entity_id
_entity_poly.type
_entity_poly.pdbx_seq_one_letter_code
_entity_poly.pdbx_strand_id
1 'polypeptide(L)'
;MYKLLDHHSQSQVHDCPTSETGSSNPNIPPEFLREAVFAGESFWDLEAAYGRVDGVVKTVTGYCGGSLRKPTYREVCEGRTGHTEAVKVTYDKRKVSYASLCDAFWETHDPTNKEFLNFGISTHQRSVIFYSTDEERRKAQESKIRRQMKLNRRIVTKSIASDGADFFTAENQYQKYYLQKHYRILAMDGGLVIGRLAKFIETHELSKKTRLAIEEVIEDLS
;
A
#
# COMPACT_ATOMS: atom_id res chain seq x y z
N MET A 1 16.86 -10.75 -1.57
CA MET A 1 17.01 -10.59 -3.04
C MET A 1 15.62 -10.28 -3.59
N TYR A 2 15.15 -9.02 -3.63
CA TYR A 2 15.61 -7.91 -4.49
C TYR A 2 15.93 -8.40 -5.90
N LYS A 3 15.10 -8.03 -6.88
CA LYS A 3 15.49 -8.09 -8.28
C LYS A 3 15.61 -6.67 -8.79
N LEU A 4 16.84 -6.17 -8.77
CA LEU A 4 17.32 -5.24 -9.79
C LEU A 4 17.48 -6.05 -11.09
N LEU A 5 17.09 -5.48 -12.23
CA LEU A 5 17.51 -5.88 -13.58
C LEU A 5 17.50 -4.60 -14.44
N ASP A 6 18.47 -4.27 -15.29
CA ASP A 6 19.84 -4.75 -15.47
C ASP A 6 20.68 -3.57 -15.96
N HIS A 7 21.96 -3.50 -15.54
CA HIS A 7 22.94 -2.67 -16.22
C HIS A 7 23.53 -3.47 -17.39
N HIS A 8 23.22 -3.06 -18.62
CA HIS A 8 24.15 -3.18 -19.73
C HIS A 8 24.82 -1.82 -19.97
N SER A 9 26.06 -1.71 -19.50
CA SER A 9 27.12 -0.86 -20.05
C SER A 9 27.33 -1.18 -21.54
N GLN A 10 27.71 -0.31 -22.47
CA GLN A 10 28.32 1.02 -22.46
C GLN A 10 28.29 1.53 -23.91
N SER A 11 28.16 2.84 -24.16
CA SER A 11 29.01 3.59 -25.12
C SER A 11 28.74 5.10 -25.01
N GLN A 12 29.84 5.84 -25.06
CA GLN A 12 30.11 7.27 -24.75
C GLN A 12 29.31 8.27 -25.60
N VAL A 13 29.16 9.55 -25.23
CA VAL A 13 30.17 10.64 -25.41
C VAL A 13 29.75 11.92 -24.64
N HIS A 14 30.70 12.48 -23.85
CA HIS A 14 31.08 13.89 -23.52
C HIS A 14 29.99 14.99 -23.38
N ASP A 15 29.97 15.93 -22.41
CA ASP A 15 31.01 16.68 -21.68
C ASP A 15 30.54 17.23 -20.30
N CYS A 16 31.51 17.66 -19.47
CA CYS A 16 31.48 18.18 -18.07
C CYS A 16 31.10 19.70 -17.97
N PRO A 17 31.16 20.42 -16.82
CA PRO A 17 30.73 20.23 -15.39
C PRO A 17 29.60 21.26 -15.00
N THR A 18 28.92 21.32 -13.84
CA THR A 18 29.38 21.67 -12.48
C THR A 18 28.15 21.69 -11.54
N SER A 19 28.35 21.31 -10.26
CA SER A 19 27.66 21.76 -9.02
C SER A 19 26.16 22.11 -9.03
N GLU A 20 25.36 21.39 -8.23
CA GLU A 20 24.84 21.91 -6.94
C GLU A 20 24.02 20.86 -6.18
N THR A 21 24.22 20.89 -4.87
CA THR A 21 23.57 20.13 -3.79
C THR A 21 22.05 20.29 -3.77
N GLY A 22 21.29 19.20 -3.55
CA GLY A 22 19.83 19.29 -3.45
C GLY A 22 19.16 18.14 -2.69
N SER A 23 18.99 18.36 -1.38
CA SER A 23 17.98 17.80 -0.47
C SER A 23 16.91 16.86 -1.09
N SER A 24 16.99 15.56 -0.81
CA SER A 24 15.99 14.57 -1.26
C SER A 24 14.78 14.48 -0.33
N ASN A 25 14.13 15.61 -0.11
CA ASN A 25 12.69 15.61 0.11
C ASN A 25 12.10 16.26 -1.13
N PRO A 26 11.57 15.51 -2.11
CA PRO A 26 10.70 16.18 -3.05
C PRO A 26 9.52 16.61 -2.18
N ASN A 27 9.41 17.91 -1.91
CA ASN A 27 8.17 18.52 -1.50
C ASN A 27 7.23 18.28 -2.69
N ILE A 28 6.67 17.07 -2.80
CA ILE A 28 5.89 16.63 -3.96
C ILE A 28 4.67 17.52 -3.95
N PRO A 29 4.50 18.38 -4.97
CA PRO A 29 3.37 19.27 -4.98
C PRO A 29 2.04 18.48 -4.90
N PRO A 30 1.05 18.92 -4.09
CA PRO A 30 -0.18 18.16 -3.85
C PRO A 30 -0.93 17.75 -5.11
N GLU A 31 -0.81 18.51 -6.21
CA GLU A 31 -1.42 18.20 -7.50
C GLU A 31 -0.89 16.94 -8.18
N PHE A 32 0.28 16.44 -7.76
CA PHE A 32 0.85 15.17 -8.21
C PHE A 32 0.51 14.00 -7.28
N LEU A 33 0.08 14.28 -6.06
CA LEU A 33 -0.36 13.23 -5.14
C LEU A 33 -1.77 12.74 -5.51
N ARG A 34 -1.93 11.42 -5.47
CA ARG A 34 -3.21 10.74 -5.64
C ARG A 34 -3.38 9.72 -4.52
N GLU A 35 -4.63 9.43 -4.19
CA GLU A 35 -4.99 8.42 -3.19
C GLU A 35 -5.75 7.28 -3.86
N ALA A 36 -5.49 6.05 -3.43
CA ALA A 36 -6.22 4.86 -3.86
C ALA A 36 -6.43 3.94 -2.66
N VAL A 37 -7.54 3.19 -2.62
CA VAL A 37 -7.87 2.31 -1.50
C VAL A 37 -8.07 0.88 -2.02
N PHE A 38 -7.39 -0.06 -1.38
CA PHE A 38 -7.40 -1.48 -1.75
C PHE A 38 -7.66 -2.34 -0.53
N ALA A 39 -8.43 -3.42 -0.70
CA ALA A 39 -8.64 -4.47 0.30
C ALA A 39 -8.34 -5.81 -0.35
N GLY A 40 -7.51 -6.63 0.28
CA GLY A 40 -6.99 -7.86 -0.33
C GLY A 40 -6.46 -8.80 0.74
N GLU A 41 -7.38 -9.30 1.57
CA GLU A 41 -7.10 -10.05 2.80
C GLU A 41 -6.53 -9.19 3.93
N SER A 42 -5.42 -9.59 4.54
CA SER A 42 -4.80 -8.87 5.65
C SER A 42 -4.25 -7.53 5.18
N PHE A 43 -4.65 -6.44 5.83
CA PHE A 43 -4.07 -5.13 5.57
C PHE A 43 -2.58 -5.02 5.94
N TRP A 44 -2.00 -5.94 6.72
CA TRP A 44 -0.59 -5.89 7.10
C TRP A 44 0.29 -6.31 5.92
N ASP A 45 -0.07 -7.41 5.26
CA ASP A 45 0.62 -7.89 4.07
C ASP A 45 0.45 -6.91 2.91
N LEU A 46 -0.77 -6.40 2.74
CA LEU A 46 -1.09 -5.41 1.72
C LEU A 46 -0.34 -4.09 1.92
N GLU A 47 -0.25 -3.60 3.16
CA GLU A 47 0.50 -2.38 3.50
C GLU A 47 1.99 -2.56 3.23
N ALA A 48 2.55 -3.72 3.59
CA ALA A 48 3.95 -4.05 3.34
C ALA A 48 4.25 -4.16 1.84
N ALA A 49 3.35 -4.74 1.05
CA ALA A 49 3.49 -4.81 -0.40
C ALA A 49 3.50 -3.41 -1.03
N TYR A 50 2.54 -2.55 -0.70
CA TYR A 50 2.50 -1.18 -1.23
C TYR A 50 3.64 -0.30 -0.75
N GLY A 51 4.10 -0.47 0.50
CA GLY A 51 5.25 0.27 1.04
C GLY A 51 6.56 0.04 0.27
N ARG A 52 6.63 -1.01 -0.54
CA ARG A 52 7.79 -1.35 -1.38
C ARG A 52 7.71 -0.79 -2.80
N VAL A 53 6.56 -0.28 -3.24
CA VAL A 53 6.36 0.25 -4.59
C VAL A 53 7.01 1.62 -4.72
N ASP A 54 7.93 1.80 -5.67
CA ASP A 54 8.50 3.13 -5.93
C ASP A 54 7.42 4.09 -6.43
N GLY A 55 7.48 5.34 -5.95
CA GLY A 55 6.41 6.33 -6.16
C GLY A 55 5.27 6.28 -5.15
N VAL A 56 5.14 5.24 -4.31
CA VAL A 56 4.26 5.28 -3.14
C VAL A 56 4.91 6.14 -2.06
N VAL A 57 4.15 7.13 -1.57
CA VAL A 57 4.61 8.12 -0.59
C VAL A 57 4.15 7.77 0.81
N LYS A 58 2.93 7.25 0.95
CA LYS A 58 2.32 6.90 2.24
C LYS A 58 1.36 5.73 2.09
N THR A 59 1.34 4.86 3.09
CA THR A 59 0.31 3.84 3.27
C THR A 59 -0.33 4.00 4.64
N VAL A 60 -1.63 3.72 4.75
CA VAL A 60 -2.39 3.76 6.01
C VAL A 60 -3.31 2.54 6.05
N THR A 61 -3.25 1.74 7.11
CA THR A 61 -4.20 0.63 7.33
C THR A 61 -5.51 1.15 7.92
N GLY A 62 -6.62 0.52 7.55
CA GLY A 62 -7.95 0.95 7.96
C GLY A 62 -9.05 -0.02 7.56
N TYR A 63 -10.28 0.47 7.68
CA TYR A 63 -11.52 -0.27 7.45
C TYR A 63 -12.35 0.47 6.40
N CYS A 64 -12.89 -0.24 5.42
CA CYS A 64 -13.64 0.37 4.31
C CYS A 64 -14.83 -0.48 3.82
N GLY A 65 -15.84 0.18 3.25
CA GLY A 65 -16.95 -0.43 2.52
C GLY A 65 -18.12 -0.97 3.37
N GLY A 66 -18.10 -0.72 4.67
CA GLY A 66 -19.17 -1.07 5.61
C GLY A 66 -20.06 0.11 6.00
N SER A 67 -21.02 -0.15 6.87
CA SER A 67 -22.02 0.83 7.32
C SER A 67 -21.76 1.40 8.71
N LEU A 68 -21.01 0.69 9.56
CA LEU A 68 -20.70 1.19 10.90
C LEU A 68 -19.77 2.39 10.84
N ARG A 69 -20.14 3.51 11.45
CA ARG A 69 -19.27 4.69 11.54
C ARG A 69 -18.21 4.50 12.61
N LYS A 70 -16.96 4.84 12.29
CA LYS A 70 -15.80 4.76 13.21
C LYS A 70 -15.67 3.35 13.86
N PRO A 71 -15.62 2.28 13.07
CA PRO A 71 -15.53 0.93 13.60
C PRO A 71 -14.16 0.70 14.27
N THR A 72 -14.14 -0.13 15.31
CA THR A 72 -12.92 -0.66 15.92
C THR A 72 -12.51 -1.97 15.25
N TYR A 73 -11.23 -2.37 15.40
CA TYR A 73 -10.74 -3.66 14.89
C TYR A 73 -11.62 -4.83 15.34
N ARG A 74 -12.00 -4.83 16.63
CA ARG A 74 -12.82 -5.88 17.22
C ARG A 74 -14.18 -5.98 16.55
N GLU A 75 -14.87 -4.85 16.36
CA GLU A 75 -16.18 -4.83 15.70
C GLU A 75 -16.07 -5.31 14.25
N VAL A 76 -15.02 -4.90 13.54
CA VAL A 76 -14.74 -5.36 12.18
C VAL A 76 -14.53 -6.87 12.15
N CYS A 77 -13.71 -7.42 13.06
CA CYS A 77 -13.46 -8.86 13.17
C CYS A 77 -14.72 -9.66 13.50
N GLU A 78 -15.66 -9.10 14.26
CA GLU A 78 -16.97 -9.71 14.51
C GLU A 78 -17.85 -9.81 13.23
N GLY A 79 -17.47 -9.15 12.14
CA GLY A 79 -18.04 -9.33 10.81
C GLY A 79 -19.38 -8.64 10.57
N ARG A 80 -19.92 -7.92 11.57
CA ARG A 80 -21.25 -7.28 11.52
C ARG A 80 -21.25 -5.85 10.98
N THR A 81 -20.08 -5.24 10.81
CA THR A 81 -19.95 -3.82 10.41
C THR A 81 -20.08 -3.61 8.91
N GLY A 82 -19.97 -4.68 8.12
CA GLY A 82 -19.87 -4.63 6.67
C GLY A 82 -18.49 -4.24 6.15
N HIS A 83 -17.61 -3.69 6.99
CA HIS A 83 -16.28 -3.25 6.59
C HIS A 83 -15.34 -4.41 6.30
N THR A 84 -14.36 -4.15 5.44
CA THR A 84 -13.18 -4.99 5.24
C THR A 84 -11.93 -4.22 5.66
N GLU A 85 -10.91 -4.93 6.10
CA GLU A 85 -9.55 -4.42 6.18
C GLU A 85 -9.11 -3.89 4.82
N ALA A 86 -8.52 -2.70 4.82
CA ALA A 86 -8.11 -1.98 3.63
C ALA A 86 -6.85 -1.15 3.88
N VAL A 87 -6.16 -0.79 2.81
CA VAL A 87 -5.00 0.09 2.81
C VAL A 87 -5.28 1.28 1.90
N LYS A 88 -5.16 2.49 2.46
CA LYS A 88 -5.10 3.72 1.68
C LYS A 88 -3.66 4.01 1.27
N VAL A 89 -3.44 4.17 -0.02
CA VAL A 89 -2.15 4.40 -0.66
C VAL A 89 -2.12 5.80 -1.24
N THR A 90 -1.23 6.66 -0.74
CA THR A 90 -0.92 7.96 -1.34
C THR A 90 0.33 7.80 -2.21
N TYR A 91 0.25 8.21 -3.48
CA TYR A 91 1.32 8.01 -4.45
C TYR A 91 1.56 9.23 -5.35
N ASP A 92 2.79 9.38 -5.85
CA ASP A 92 3.15 10.37 -6.87
C ASP A 92 2.80 9.83 -8.25
N LYS A 93 1.79 10.42 -8.89
CA LYS A 93 1.30 9.99 -10.22
C LYS A 93 2.35 10.09 -11.34
N ARG A 94 3.45 10.83 -11.12
CA ARG A 94 4.56 10.96 -12.08
C ARG A 94 5.50 9.76 -12.03
N LYS A 95 5.52 9.03 -10.90
CA LYS A 95 6.41 7.88 -10.68
C LYS A 95 5.69 6.55 -10.82
N VAL A 96 4.47 6.46 -10.30
CA VAL A 96 3.67 5.24 -10.35
C VAL A 96 2.24 5.54 -10.79
N SER A 97 1.71 4.68 -11.66
CA SER A 97 0.34 4.81 -12.15
C SER A 97 -0.62 4.00 -11.30
N TYR A 98 -1.90 4.41 -11.28
CA TYR A 98 -2.97 3.60 -10.67
C TYR A 98 -3.04 2.18 -11.25
N ALA A 99 -2.77 2.01 -12.55
CA ALA A 99 -2.75 0.70 -13.18
C ALA A 99 -1.62 -0.19 -12.62
N SER A 100 -0.45 0.39 -12.36
CA SER A 100 0.67 -0.31 -11.71
C SER A 100 0.33 -0.70 -10.27
N LEU A 101 -0.42 0.14 -9.53
CA LEU A 101 -0.91 -0.20 -8.19
C LEU A 101 -1.95 -1.34 -8.22
N CYS A 102 -2.81 -1.39 -9.25
CA CYS A 102 -3.69 -2.53 -9.49
C CYS A 102 -2.91 -3.79 -9.85
N ASP A 103 -1.84 -3.67 -10.65
CA ASP A 103 -1.03 -4.83 -11.01
C ASP A 103 -0.28 -5.38 -9.78
N ALA A 104 0.22 -4.51 -8.90
CA ALA A 104 0.79 -4.90 -7.60
C ALA A 104 -0.24 -5.59 -6.69
N PHE A 105 -1.48 -5.08 -6.65
CA PHE A 105 -2.59 -5.67 -5.87
C PHE A 105 -2.82 -7.15 -6.19
N TRP A 106 -2.73 -7.55 -7.46
CA TRP A 106 -2.98 -8.93 -7.86
C TRP A 106 -1.91 -9.93 -7.45
N GLU A 107 -0.75 -9.45 -7.03
CA GLU A 107 0.36 -10.29 -6.58
C GLU A 107 0.38 -10.44 -5.04
N THR A 108 -0.51 -9.76 -4.31
CA THR A 108 -0.52 -9.81 -2.84
C THR A 108 -1.35 -10.93 -2.24
N HIS A 109 -2.33 -11.47 -2.96
CA HIS A 109 -3.28 -12.47 -2.48
C HIS A 109 -3.84 -13.30 -3.64
N ASP A 110 -4.62 -14.37 -3.38
CA ASP A 110 -5.35 -15.12 -4.42
C ASP A 110 -6.69 -14.42 -4.73
N PRO A 111 -6.83 -13.67 -5.84
CA PRO A 111 -8.06 -12.93 -6.15
C PRO A 111 -9.21 -13.83 -6.63
N THR A 112 -9.00 -15.15 -6.68
CA THR A 112 -9.97 -16.17 -7.09
C THR A 112 -10.55 -16.94 -5.90
N ASN A 113 -10.14 -16.61 -4.67
CA ASN A 113 -10.64 -17.20 -3.45
C ASN A 113 -12.15 -16.89 -3.29
N LYS A 114 -12.97 -17.95 -3.35
CA LYS A 114 -14.44 -17.82 -3.33
C LYS A 114 -14.97 -17.33 -1.98
N GLU A 115 -14.19 -17.40 -0.91
CA GLU A 115 -14.57 -16.86 0.40
C GLU A 115 -14.89 -15.35 0.33
N PHE A 116 -14.30 -14.62 -0.61
CA PHE A 116 -14.61 -13.21 -0.84
C PHE A 116 -16.02 -12.96 -1.39
N LEU A 117 -16.75 -13.99 -1.85
CA LEU A 117 -18.14 -13.88 -2.29
C LEU A 117 -19.14 -13.93 -1.12
N ASN A 118 -18.69 -14.29 0.08
CA ASN A 118 -19.54 -14.40 1.27
C ASN A 118 -19.82 -13.01 1.88
N PHE A 119 -20.49 -12.14 1.12
CA PHE A 119 -20.94 -10.81 1.57
C PHE A 119 -22.04 -10.97 2.63
N GLY A 120 -21.67 -10.89 3.91
CA GLY A 120 -22.62 -10.90 5.03
C GLY A 120 -22.40 -11.99 6.07
N ILE A 121 -21.46 -12.92 5.85
CA ILE A 121 -21.05 -13.91 6.85
C ILE A 121 -19.56 -13.71 7.11
N SER A 122 -19.24 -13.09 8.25
CA SER A 122 -17.95 -13.20 8.95
C SER A 122 -16.65 -12.97 8.18
N THR A 123 -16.61 -12.14 7.14
CA THR A 123 -15.33 -11.81 6.47
C THR A 123 -15.05 -10.32 6.50
N HIS A 124 -14.13 -9.94 7.40
CA HIS A 124 -13.43 -8.66 7.44
C HIS A 124 -12.27 -8.61 6.44
N GLN A 125 -12.08 -9.67 5.65
CA GLN A 125 -11.01 -9.85 4.69
C GLN A 125 -11.63 -10.19 3.34
N ARG A 126 -11.80 -9.17 2.50
CA ARG A 126 -12.35 -9.29 1.15
C ARG A 126 -11.36 -8.75 0.14
N SER A 127 -11.50 -9.19 -1.11
CA SER A 127 -10.79 -8.60 -2.25
C SER A 127 -11.66 -7.53 -2.90
N VAL A 128 -11.32 -6.26 -2.71
CA VAL A 128 -12.04 -5.09 -3.22
C VAL A 128 -11.05 -4.00 -3.66
N ILE A 129 -11.30 -3.42 -4.85
CA ILE A 129 -10.65 -2.19 -5.31
C ILE A 129 -11.67 -1.07 -5.19
N PHE A 130 -11.39 -0.07 -4.35
CA PHE A 130 -12.25 1.10 -4.21
C PHE A 130 -11.76 2.19 -5.17
N TYR A 131 -12.64 2.67 -6.04
CA TYR A 131 -12.33 3.69 -7.03
C TYR A 131 -13.06 5.00 -6.72
N SER A 132 -12.39 6.13 -6.88
CA SER A 132 -12.98 7.47 -6.65
C SER A 132 -13.36 8.18 -7.96
N THR A 133 -12.91 7.67 -9.10
CA THR A 133 -13.19 8.25 -10.43
C THR A 133 -13.51 7.17 -11.45
N ASP A 134 -14.20 7.55 -12.53
CA ASP A 134 -14.44 6.66 -13.66
C ASP A 134 -13.15 6.19 -14.35
N GLU A 135 -12.10 7.01 -14.32
CA GLU A 135 -10.79 6.63 -14.85
C GLU A 135 -10.17 5.49 -14.03
N GLU A 136 -10.23 5.58 -12.71
CA GLU A 136 -9.78 4.52 -11.80
C GLU A 136 -10.62 3.25 -11.97
N ARG A 137 -11.94 3.39 -12.09
CA ARG A 137 -12.85 2.26 -12.39
C ARG A 137 -12.43 1.53 -13.66
N ARG A 138 -12.19 2.26 -14.75
CA ARG A 138 -11.75 1.69 -16.04
C ARG A 138 -10.40 1.00 -15.90
N LYS A 139 -9.42 1.64 -15.26
CA LYS A 139 -8.07 1.08 -15.05
C LYS A 139 -8.09 -0.18 -14.19
N ALA A 140 -8.91 -0.21 -13.13
CA ALA A 140 -9.10 -1.39 -12.29
C ALA A 140 -9.71 -2.54 -13.09
N GLN A 141 -10.74 -2.26 -13.91
CA GLN A 141 -11.38 -3.26 -14.76
C GLN A 141 -10.42 -3.82 -15.82
N GLU A 142 -9.63 -2.97 -16.47
CA GLU A 142 -8.63 -3.39 -17.45
C GLU A 142 -7.53 -4.25 -16.81
N SER A 143 -7.03 -3.84 -15.64
CA SER A 143 -6.05 -4.61 -14.88
C SER A 143 -6.61 -5.97 -14.47
N LYS A 144 -7.86 -6.03 -14.00
CA LYS A 144 -8.57 -7.28 -13.72
C LYS A 144 -8.66 -8.19 -14.95
N ILE A 145 -9.01 -7.65 -16.11
CA ILE A 145 -9.06 -8.41 -17.38
C ILE A 145 -7.67 -8.98 -17.72
N ARG A 146 -6.62 -8.16 -17.66
CA ARG A 146 -5.23 -8.61 -17.89
C ARG A 146 -4.81 -9.72 -16.92
N ARG A 147 -5.14 -9.61 -15.63
CA ARG A 147 -4.85 -10.65 -14.64
C ARG A 147 -5.67 -11.91 -14.89
N GLN A 148 -6.95 -11.79 -15.22
CA GLN A 148 -7.83 -12.93 -15.49
C GLN A 148 -7.32 -13.80 -16.64
N MET A 149 -6.75 -13.21 -17.69
CA MET A 149 -6.17 -13.96 -18.81
C MET A 149 -5.02 -14.89 -18.39
N LYS A 150 -4.37 -14.62 -17.26
CA LYS A 150 -3.28 -15.44 -16.71
C LYS A 150 -3.76 -16.50 -15.71
N LEU A 151 -5.05 -16.53 -15.40
CA LEU A 151 -5.62 -17.38 -14.34
C LEU A 151 -6.71 -18.31 -14.90
N ASN A 152 -6.65 -19.57 -14.50
CA ASN A 152 -7.66 -20.57 -14.87
C ASN A 152 -8.94 -20.45 -14.01
N ARG A 153 -8.84 -19.82 -12.84
CA ARG A 153 -9.97 -19.58 -11.94
C ARG A 153 -10.47 -18.14 -12.10
N ARG A 154 -11.79 -17.95 -11.99
CA ARG A 154 -12.43 -16.63 -12.11
C ARG A 154 -12.04 -15.74 -10.93
N ILE A 155 -11.62 -14.52 -11.22
CA ILE A 155 -11.40 -13.45 -10.24
C ILE A 155 -12.74 -13.00 -9.67
N VAL A 156 -12.85 -13.03 -8.34
CA VAL A 156 -14.07 -12.64 -7.60
C VAL A 156 -13.98 -11.24 -7.00
N THR A 157 -12.81 -10.60 -7.06
CA THR A 157 -12.58 -9.21 -6.62
C THR A 157 -13.61 -8.25 -7.17
N LYS A 158 -14.20 -7.42 -6.32
CA LYS A 158 -15.14 -6.36 -6.72
C LYS A 158 -14.42 -5.02 -6.90
N SER A 159 -14.92 -4.21 -7.82
CA SER A 159 -14.59 -2.78 -7.90
C SER A 159 -15.80 -2.00 -7.42
N ILE A 160 -15.63 -1.17 -6.40
CA ILE A 160 -16.72 -0.44 -5.73
C ILE A 160 -16.38 1.05 -5.72
N ALA A 161 -17.38 1.91 -5.93
CA ALA A 161 -17.19 3.35 -5.82
C ALA A 161 -16.86 3.73 -4.36
N SER A 162 -15.88 4.61 -4.19
CA SER A 162 -15.52 5.20 -2.90
C SER A 162 -16.33 6.50 -2.77
N ASP A 163 -17.50 6.45 -2.14
CA ASP A 163 -18.41 7.60 -2.01
C ASP A 163 -17.95 8.60 -0.91
N GLY A 164 -16.65 8.89 -0.88
CA GLY A 164 -16.03 9.97 -0.10
C GLY A 164 -15.98 9.81 1.42
N ALA A 165 -16.65 8.81 2.02
CA ALA A 165 -16.84 8.74 3.48
C ALA A 165 -16.42 7.43 4.18
N ASP A 166 -15.89 6.43 3.45
CA ASP A 166 -15.88 5.05 3.95
C ASP A 166 -14.57 4.54 4.54
N PHE A 167 -13.46 5.27 4.43
CA PHE A 167 -12.18 4.82 4.98
C PHE A 167 -11.99 5.31 6.42
N PHE A 168 -11.99 4.37 7.37
CA PHE A 168 -11.70 4.61 8.77
C PHE A 168 -10.30 4.10 9.11
N THR A 169 -9.39 5.00 9.49
CA THR A 169 -8.03 4.65 9.90
C THR A 169 -8.07 3.67 11.08
N ALA A 170 -7.32 2.57 10.97
CA ALA A 170 -7.16 1.59 12.03
C ALA A 170 -6.31 2.15 13.18
N GLU A 171 -6.45 1.54 14.36
CA GLU A 171 -5.73 1.90 15.56
C GLU A 171 -4.21 1.86 15.35
N ASN A 172 -3.47 2.73 16.04
CA ASN A 172 -2.03 2.96 15.77
C ASN A 172 -1.15 1.70 15.86
N GLN A 173 -1.55 0.73 16.70
CA GLN A 173 -0.85 -0.55 16.84
C GLN A 173 -0.93 -1.45 15.59
N TYR A 174 -1.84 -1.15 14.65
CA TYR A 174 -2.01 -1.89 13.39
C TYR A 174 -1.38 -1.16 12.19
N GLN A 175 -0.85 0.05 12.39
CA GLN A 175 -0.13 0.77 11.35
C GLN A 175 1.28 0.22 11.24
N LYS A 176 1.80 -0.04 10.04
CA LYS A 176 3.21 -0.45 9.85
C LYS A 176 3.58 -1.69 10.68
N TYR A 177 2.67 -2.65 10.83
CA TYR A 177 2.80 -3.77 11.76
C TYR A 177 4.14 -4.51 11.62
N TYR A 178 4.52 -4.90 10.40
CA TYR A 178 5.78 -5.59 10.16
C TYR A 178 7.02 -4.76 10.48
N LEU A 179 6.96 -3.44 10.32
CA LEU A 179 8.06 -2.56 10.74
C LEU A 179 8.15 -2.50 12.26
N GLN A 180 7.01 -2.47 12.97
CA GLN A 180 7.00 -2.45 14.43
C GLN A 180 7.40 -3.80 15.07
N LYS A 181 7.12 -4.93 14.41
CA LYS A 181 7.20 -6.27 15.05
C LYS A 181 8.18 -7.24 14.41
N HIS A 182 8.47 -7.10 13.13
CA HIS A 182 9.27 -8.07 12.36
C HIS A 182 10.14 -7.37 11.31
N TYR A 183 10.79 -6.28 11.69
CA TYR A 183 11.61 -5.47 10.79
C TYR A 183 12.71 -6.26 10.07
N ARG A 184 13.24 -7.31 10.70
CA ARG A 184 14.24 -8.22 10.11
C ARG A 184 13.74 -8.91 8.83
N ILE A 185 12.43 -9.10 8.68
CA ILE A 185 11.82 -9.66 7.45
C ILE A 185 11.84 -8.64 6.30
N LEU A 186 11.90 -7.34 6.63
CA LEU A 186 12.00 -6.25 5.65
C LEU A 186 13.46 -5.86 5.33
N ALA A 187 14.42 -6.32 6.14
CA ALA A 187 15.79 -5.85 6.20
C ALA A 187 16.77 -6.45 5.15
N MET A 188 16.30 -7.08 4.08
CA MET A 188 17.23 -7.68 3.11
C MET A 188 17.97 -6.66 2.20
N ASP A 189 17.78 -5.34 2.38
CA ASP A 189 18.68 -4.25 1.93
C ASP A 189 18.66 -3.11 2.98
N GLY A 190 19.44 -3.26 4.06
CA GLY A 190 19.39 -2.41 5.25
C GLY A 190 19.45 -0.89 5.01
N GLY A 191 20.23 -0.40 4.04
CA GLY A 191 20.47 1.04 3.86
C GLY A 191 19.26 1.88 3.42
N LEU A 192 18.43 1.35 2.51
CA LEU A 192 17.27 2.10 2.00
C LEU A 192 16.10 2.11 2.99
N VAL A 193 15.98 1.04 3.79
CA VAL A 193 14.92 0.88 4.78
C VAL A 193 15.11 1.84 5.95
N ILE A 194 16.36 1.98 6.44
CA ILE A 194 16.71 2.94 7.49
C ILE A 194 16.34 4.37 7.09
N GLY A 195 16.74 4.79 5.88
CA GLY A 195 16.45 6.15 5.40
C GLY A 195 14.95 6.46 5.28
N ARG A 196 14.13 5.47 4.88
CA ARG A 196 12.67 5.64 4.81
C ARG A 196 12.02 5.65 6.19
N LEU A 197 12.50 4.83 7.12
CA LEU A 197 11.98 4.77 8.49
C LEU A 197 12.30 6.03 9.28
N ALA A 198 13.54 6.53 9.18
CA ALA A 198 13.94 7.78 9.81
C ALA A 198 13.06 8.94 9.33
N LYS A 199 12.86 9.03 8.01
CA LYS A 199 11.97 10.03 7.41
C LYS A 199 10.51 9.86 7.84
N PHE A 200 10.03 8.63 8.05
CA PHE A 200 8.66 8.37 8.50
C PHE A 200 8.45 8.86 9.94
N ILE A 201 9.43 8.66 10.84
CA ILE A 201 9.40 9.19 12.22
C ILE A 201 9.34 10.72 12.26
N GLU A 202 10.05 11.38 11.35
CA GLU A 202 10.09 12.84 11.26
C GLU A 202 8.80 13.44 10.68
N THR A 203 8.15 12.74 9.76
CA THR A 203 7.04 13.29 8.95
C THR A 203 5.64 12.94 9.47
N HIS A 204 5.53 12.07 10.49
CA HIS A 204 4.24 11.58 10.99
C HIS A 204 4.13 11.69 12.51
N GLU A 205 2.96 12.11 12.99
CA GLU A 205 2.60 12.00 14.40
C GLU A 205 2.35 10.52 14.75
N LEU A 206 3.31 9.92 15.44
CA LEU A 206 3.27 8.53 15.87
C LEU A 206 3.04 8.45 17.38
N SER A 207 2.39 7.38 17.83
CA SER A 207 2.36 7.09 19.26
C SER A 207 3.79 6.90 19.78
N LYS A 208 4.04 7.24 21.04
CA LYS A 208 5.36 7.04 21.68
C LYS A 208 5.89 5.61 21.47
N LYS A 209 5.00 4.62 21.59
CA LYS A 209 5.32 3.20 21.39
C LYS A 209 5.74 2.90 19.94
N THR A 210 5.02 3.44 18.97
CA THR A 210 5.31 3.25 17.54
C THR A 210 6.62 3.91 17.15
N ARG A 211 6.89 5.13 17.64
CA ARG A 211 8.16 5.83 17.39
C ARG A 211 9.34 5.04 17.94
N LEU A 212 9.29 4.63 19.21
CA LEU A 212 10.35 3.85 19.85
C LEU A 212 10.62 2.53 19.11
N ALA A 213 9.57 1.83 18.68
CA ALA A 213 9.74 0.60 17.90
C ALA A 213 10.47 0.86 16.57
N ILE A 214 10.18 1.95 15.87
CA ILE A 214 10.86 2.27 14.60
C ILE A 214 12.30 2.76 14.84
N GLU A 215 12.56 3.47 15.94
CA GLU A 215 13.92 3.89 16.33
C GLU A 215 14.81 2.68 16.67
N GLU A 216 14.31 1.73 17.46
CA GLU A 216 14.98 0.45 17.78
C GLU A 216 15.30 -0.34 16.51
N VAL A 217 14.38 -0.35 15.55
CA VAL A 217 14.57 -0.98 14.23
C VAL A 217 15.67 -0.30 13.43
N ILE A 218 15.76 1.03 13.47
CA ILE A 218 16.83 1.77 12.78
C ILE A 218 18.18 1.46 13.42
N GLU A 219 18.25 1.43 14.75
CA GLU A 219 19.46 1.08 15.50
C GLU A 219 19.93 -0.34 15.19
N ASP A 220 19.03 -1.32 15.19
CA ASP A 220 19.34 -2.72 14.89
C ASP A 220 19.78 -2.98 13.43
N LEU A 221 19.48 -2.04 12.52
CA LEU A 221 19.81 -2.14 11.10
C LEU A 221 21.03 -1.32 10.69
N SER A 222 21.47 -0.37 11.52
CA SER A 222 22.61 0.53 11.27
C SER A 222 23.94 -0.13 11.63
#